data_AF-A0A4S8JAA5-F1
#
_entry.id   AF-A0A4S8JAA5-F1
#
_cell.length_a   1.000
_cell.length_b   1.000
_cell.length_c   1.000
_cell.angle_alpha   90.00
_cell.angle_beta   90.00
_cell.angle_gamma   90.00
#
_symmetry.space_group_name_H-M   'P 1'
#
loop_
_entity.id
_entity.type
_entity.pdbx_description
1 polymer ?
#
loop_
_entity_poly.entity_id
_entity_poly.type
_entity_poly.pdbx_seq_one_letter_code
_entity_poly.pdbx_strand_id
1 'polypeptide(L)'
;MGSQTTEREDEFRKRYETWDDPDVPKFHYGSHYSSAGIVLFYLIRLPPFSTENQKLQGGQFDHADRLFNSVKDTWLSAAGKSNTSDAKEMIPKLFHMPEFLENRFNLDLGIKQSGEKVGDVVLPPWAKGSAREFIRKHREALESDYVSENLHSWIDLIFGYKQRGKAAEEAINVFYHYTYEGNVDIDSVSDPTMKASILAQINHFGQTPKQLFLKPHIKRRTDRKIPPHPLRYSTIAPASPSVFFFYLSDCDFH
;
A
#
# COMPACT_ATOMS: atom_id res chain seq x y z
N MET A 1 -7.36 5.70 2.71
CA MET A 1 -8.42 4.74 2.28
C MET A 1 -9.66 4.64 3.19
N GLY A 2 -9.58 4.86 4.50
CA GLY A 2 -10.71 4.52 5.40
C GLY A 2 -11.94 5.44 5.37
N SER A 3 -11.88 6.63 4.76
CA SER A 3 -12.97 7.63 4.73
C SER A 3 -13.47 7.94 3.31
N GLN A 4 -13.46 6.96 2.40
CA GLN A 4 -13.86 7.17 1.00
C GLN A 4 -15.39 7.25 0.79
N THR A 5 -16.19 6.82 1.76
CA THR A 5 -17.66 6.92 1.74
C THR A 5 -18.14 7.56 3.04
N THR A 6 -19.17 8.40 2.94
CA THR A 6 -19.73 9.13 4.10
C THR A 6 -20.16 8.19 5.23
N GLU A 7 -20.78 7.05 4.92
CA GLU A 7 -21.25 6.15 5.98
C GLU A 7 -20.10 5.50 6.75
N ARG A 8 -18.97 5.24 6.07
CA ARG A 8 -17.78 4.67 6.71
C ARG A 8 -17.02 5.74 7.49
N GLU A 9 -16.99 6.95 6.95
CA GLU A 9 -16.52 8.13 7.65
C GLU A 9 -17.24 8.31 8.99
N ASP A 10 -18.57 8.30 8.97
CA ASP A 10 -19.42 8.45 10.16
C ASP A 10 -19.18 7.33 11.17
N GLU A 11 -18.97 6.09 10.72
CA GLU A 11 -18.68 4.98 11.61
C GLU A 11 -17.35 5.17 12.36
N PHE A 12 -16.27 5.55 11.64
CA PHE A 12 -14.97 5.80 12.28
C PHE A 12 -15.01 7.01 13.20
N ARG A 13 -15.72 8.07 12.80
CA ARG A 13 -15.91 9.27 13.64
C ARG A 13 -16.66 8.91 14.92
N LYS A 14 -17.78 8.18 14.81
CA LYS A 14 -18.55 7.71 15.97
C LYS A 14 -17.69 6.86 16.90
N ARG A 15 -16.93 5.90 16.36
CA ARG A 15 -16.05 5.04 17.15
C ARG A 15 -14.98 5.84 17.90
N TYR A 16 -14.40 6.84 17.26
CA TYR A 16 -13.43 7.75 17.87
C TYR A 16 -14.07 8.58 18.99
N GLU A 17 -15.25 9.16 18.74
CA GLU A 17 -15.96 9.98 19.71
C GLU A 17 -16.39 9.19 20.96
N THR A 18 -16.92 7.98 20.78
CA THR A 18 -17.39 7.11 21.87
C THR A 18 -16.29 6.31 22.56
N TRP A 19 -15.03 6.43 22.13
CA TRP A 19 -13.90 5.73 22.75
C TRP A 19 -13.69 6.22 24.20
N ASP A 20 -13.70 5.30 25.17
CA ASP A 20 -13.59 5.60 26.61
C ASP A 20 -12.48 4.85 27.35
N ASP A 21 -11.62 4.12 26.64
CA ASP A 21 -10.53 3.37 27.26
C ASP A 21 -9.52 4.34 27.93
N PRO A 22 -9.27 4.21 29.25
CA PRO A 22 -8.38 5.11 29.97
C PRO A 22 -6.89 4.86 29.67
N ASP A 23 -6.54 3.66 29.22
CA ASP A 23 -5.16 3.24 29.01
C ASP A 23 -4.75 3.37 27.52
N VAL A 24 -5.73 3.36 26.61
CA VAL A 24 -5.50 3.43 25.16
C VAL A 24 -6.04 4.74 24.58
N PRO A 25 -5.19 5.60 23.99
CA PRO A 25 -5.64 6.83 23.33
C PRO A 25 -6.62 6.56 22.18
N LYS A 26 -7.52 7.51 21.92
CA LYS A 26 -8.51 7.41 20.83
C LYS A 26 -7.84 7.27 19.46
N PHE A 27 -8.41 6.42 18.60
CA PHE A 27 -7.97 6.23 17.22
C PHE A 27 -9.14 5.91 16.29
N HIS A 28 -8.98 6.22 15.00
CA HIS A 28 -9.93 5.84 13.96
C HIS A 28 -9.65 4.42 13.46
N TYR A 29 -8.37 4.08 13.26
CA TYR A 29 -7.96 2.83 12.63
C TYR A 29 -7.07 2.00 13.56
N GLY A 30 -7.56 0.80 13.92
CA GLY A 30 -6.76 -0.21 14.63
C GLY A 30 -5.75 -0.92 13.73
N SER A 31 -6.03 -0.96 12.43
CA SER A 31 -5.12 -1.49 11.39
C SER A 31 -4.41 -0.34 10.68
N HIS A 32 -3.13 -0.51 10.40
CA HIS A 32 -2.36 0.48 9.65
C HIS A 32 -2.50 0.29 8.13
N TYR A 33 -2.28 1.36 7.37
CA TYR A 33 -2.36 1.31 5.90
C TYR A 33 -1.17 0.60 5.23
N SER A 34 -0.09 0.37 5.98
CA SER A 34 1.14 -0.26 5.51
C SER A 34 1.72 -1.18 6.57
N SER A 35 2.01 -2.43 6.21
CA SER A 35 2.66 -3.42 7.08
C SER A 35 3.38 -4.46 6.22
N ALA A 36 4.28 -5.23 6.83
CA ALA A 36 4.90 -6.38 6.16
C ALA A 36 3.84 -7.37 5.64
N GLY A 37 2.78 -7.59 6.42
CA GLY A 37 1.63 -8.42 6.01
C GLY A 37 0.95 -7.92 4.73
N ILE A 38 0.74 -6.60 4.60
CA ILE A 38 0.14 -6.01 3.39
C ILE A 38 1.07 -6.17 2.17
N VAL A 39 2.38 -5.99 2.35
CA VAL A 39 3.36 -6.19 1.28
C VAL A 39 3.37 -7.64 0.82
N LEU A 40 3.39 -8.59 1.75
CA LEU A 40 3.34 -10.02 1.46
C LEU A 40 2.01 -10.44 0.82
N PHE A 41 0.89 -9.86 1.26
CA PHE A 41 -0.42 -10.05 0.64
C PHE A 41 -0.40 -9.69 -0.85
N TYR A 42 0.11 -8.51 -1.20
CA TYR A 42 0.18 -8.10 -2.60
C TYR A 42 1.19 -8.92 -3.40
N LEU A 43 2.38 -9.17 -2.84
CA LEU A 43 3.51 -9.76 -3.57
C LEU A 43 3.57 -11.29 -3.48
N ILE A 44 2.52 -11.95 -2.98
CA ILE A 44 2.47 -13.40 -2.75
C ILE A 44 2.89 -14.26 -3.94
N ARG A 45 2.79 -13.75 -5.18
CA ARG A 45 3.16 -14.44 -6.43
C ARG A 45 4.64 -14.33 -6.80
N LEU A 46 5.45 -13.56 -6.07
CA LEU A 46 6.85 -13.32 -6.39
C LEU A 46 7.78 -13.91 -5.30
N PRO A 47 8.90 -14.54 -5.67
CA PRO A 47 9.97 -14.81 -4.72
C PRO A 47 10.71 -13.52 -4.34
N PRO A 48 11.22 -13.39 -3.11
CA PRO A 48 11.09 -14.34 -1.99
C PRO A 48 9.77 -14.20 -1.21
N PHE A 49 8.88 -13.27 -1.60
CA PHE A 49 7.67 -12.92 -0.85
C PHE A 49 6.67 -14.07 -0.68
N SER A 50 6.58 -14.99 -1.65
CA SER A 50 5.77 -16.21 -1.52
C SER A 50 6.21 -17.06 -0.32
N THR A 51 7.51 -17.30 -0.19
CA THR A 51 8.11 -18.06 0.92
C THR A 51 7.95 -17.32 2.25
N GLU A 52 8.17 -16.01 2.26
CA GLU A 52 8.00 -15.20 3.48
C GLU A 52 6.52 -15.13 3.92
N ASN A 53 5.58 -15.13 2.97
CA ASN A 53 4.16 -15.23 3.28
C ASN A 53 3.81 -16.57 3.95
N GLN A 54 4.31 -17.69 3.42
CA GLN A 54 4.10 -19.01 4.03
C GLN A 54 4.68 -19.07 5.45
N LYS A 55 5.90 -18.57 5.66
CA LYS A 55 6.51 -18.50 6.99
C LYS A 55 5.65 -17.71 7.98
N LEU A 56 5.14 -16.56 7.55
CA LEU A 56 4.23 -15.74 8.37
C LEU A 56 2.95 -16.48 8.76
N GLN A 57 2.48 -17.40 7.90
CA GLN A 57 1.24 -18.16 8.07
C GLN A 57 1.46 -19.59 8.61
N GLY A 58 2.61 -19.87 9.23
CA GLY A 58 2.87 -21.17 9.86
C GLY A 58 3.29 -22.29 8.90
N GLY A 59 3.82 -21.93 7.73
CA GLY A 59 4.44 -22.85 6.77
C GLY A 59 3.59 -23.18 5.53
N GLN A 60 2.39 -22.64 5.42
CA GLN A 60 1.48 -22.81 4.27
C GLN A 60 0.88 -21.46 3.87
N PHE A 61 0.28 -21.37 2.68
CA PHE A 61 -0.46 -20.15 2.33
C PHE A 61 -1.74 -20.03 3.17
N ASP A 62 -2.20 -18.78 3.34
CA ASP A 62 -3.47 -18.50 4.00
C ASP A 62 -4.67 -19.05 3.17
N HIS A 63 -5.86 -19.05 3.75
CA HIS A 63 -7.08 -19.44 3.04
C HIS A 63 -7.24 -18.66 1.74
N ALA A 64 -7.56 -19.38 0.66
CA ALA A 64 -7.68 -18.85 -0.70
C ALA A 64 -8.55 -17.58 -0.81
N ASP A 65 -9.67 -17.53 -0.07
CA ASP A 65 -10.57 -16.38 -0.04
C ASP A 65 -9.95 -15.10 0.57
N ARG A 66 -8.92 -15.24 1.42
CA ARG A 66 -8.18 -14.14 2.03
C ARG A 66 -6.95 -13.71 1.24
N LEU A 67 -6.55 -14.47 0.23
CA LEU A 67 -5.40 -14.13 -0.61
C LEU A 67 -5.73 -13.00 -1.57
N PHE A 68 -4.71 -12.28 -2.03
CA PHE A 68 -4.86 -11.30 -3.09
C PHE A 68 -5.20 -11.99 -4.40
N ASN A 69 -6.50 -12.08 -4.73
CA ASN A 69 -7.00 -12.80 -5.90
C ASN A 69 -7.70 -11.87 -6.91
N SER A 70 -8.17 -10.70 -6.50
CA SER A 70 -8.97 -9.80 -7.35
C SER A 70 -8.71 -8.35 -6.98
N VAL A 71 -8.41 -7.50 -7.97
CA VAL A 71 -8.22 -6.05 -7.75
C VAL A 71 -9.52 -5.42 -7.26
N LYS A 72 -10.66 -5.82 -7.85
CA LYS A 72 -11.98 -5.31 -7.49
C LYS A 72 -12.33 -5.65 -6.05
N ASP A 73 -12.18 -6.91 -5.65
CA ASP A 73 -12.59 -7.35 -4.31
C ASP A 73 -11.65 -6.76 -3.26
N THR A 74 -10.37 -6.63 -3.59
CA THR A 74 -9.38 -5.94 -2.74
C THR A 74 -9.73 -4.47 -2.53
N TRP A 75 -10.16 -3.77 -3.59
CA TRP A 75 -10.64 -2.39 -3.49
C TRP A 75 -11.92 -2.31 -2.64
N LEU A 76 -12.89 -3.20 -2.87
CA LEU A 76 -14.14 -3.22 -2.11
C LEU A 76 -13.92 -3.58 -0.64
N SER A 77 -12.93 -4.42 -0.30
CA SER A 77 -12.54 -4.66 1.09
C SER A 77 -11.96 -3.39 1.72
N ALA A 78 -10.98 -2.77 1.06
CA ALA A 78 -10.26 -1.63 1.63
C ALA A 78 -11.05 -0.31 1.60
N ALA A 79 -12.02 -0.14 0.69
CA ALA A 79 -12.81 1.09 0.52
C ALA A 79 -14.30 0.91 0.85
N GLY A 80 -14.82 -0.32 0.83
CA GLY A 80 -16.24 -0.59 1.01
C GLY A 80 -16.71 -0.58 2.46
N LYS A 81 -18.00 -0.85 2.63
CA LYS A 81 -18.73 -0.71 3.90
C LYS A 81 -18.52 -1.89 4.86
N SER A 82 -18.20 -3.07 4.35
CA SER A 82 -18.28 -4.31 5.12
C SER A 82 -17.04 -4.63 5.96
N ASN A 83 -15.90 -3.98 5.68
CA ASN A 83 -14.64 -4.31 6.34
C ASN A 83 -13.97 -3.06 6.94
N THR A 84 -14.23 -2.82 8.22
CA THR A 84 -13.69 -1.64 8.92
C THR A 84 -12.28 -1.87 9.48
N SER A 85 -11.75 -3.09 9.36
CA SER A 85 -10.37 -3.42 9.73
C SER A 85 -9.40 -3.37 8.54
N ASP A 86 -9.87 -3.16 7.31
CA ASP A 86 -9.02 -3.03 6.14
C ASP A 86 -8.91 -1.57 5.68
N ALA A 87 -7.78 -0.94 6.03
CA ALA A 87 -7.45 0.44 5.65
C ALA A 87 -6.19 0.50 4.77
N LYS A 88 -5.81 -0.61 4.14
CA LYS A 88 -4.52 -0.74 3.45
C LYS A 88 -4.44 0.13 2.19
N GLU A 89 -3.28 0.75 2.00
CA GLU A 89 -2.97 1.59 0.83
C GLU A 89 -2.24 0.76 -0.24
N MET A 90 -2.14 1.33 -1.44
CA MET A 90 -1.45 0.71 -2.56
C MET A 90 0.08 0.67 -2.35
N ILE A 91 0.73 -0.35 -2.93
CA ILE A 91 2.19 -0.46 -3.00
C ILE A 91 2.73 0.10 -4.33
N PRO A 92 4.00 0.55 -4.40
CA PRO A 92 4.60 1.10 -5.63
C PRO A 92 4.50 0.16 -6.85
N LYS A 93 4.55 -1.15 -6.63
CA LYS A 93 4.53 -2.17 -7.70
C LYS A 93 3.28 -2.05 -8.60
N LEU A 94 2.16 -1.55 -8.06
CA LEU A 94 0.92 -1.27 -8.81
C LEU A 94 1.10 -0.22 -9.93
N PHE A 95 2.23 0.48 -10.00
CA PHE A 95 2.50 1.51 -11.01
C PHE A 95 3.68 1.17 -11.93
N HIS A 96 4.37 0.03 -11.72
CA HIS A 96 5.53 -0.29 -12.55
C HIS A 96 5.90 -1.77 -12.73
N MET A 97 5.23 -2.71 -12.07
CA MET A 97 5.60 -4.12 -12.11
C MET A 97 4.37 -4.98 -12.40
N PRO A 98 4.14 -5.46 -13.64
CA PRO A 98 3.01 -6.35 -13.92
C PRO A 98 3.17 -7.76 -13.34
N GLU A 99 4.41 -8.20 -13.08
CA GLU A 99 4.75 -9.57 -12.73
C GLU A 99 4.07 -10.07 -11.45
N PHE A 100 3.83 -9.22 -10.46
CA PHE A 100 3.19 -9.65 -9.20
C PHE A 100 1.71 -10.01 -9.34
N LEU A 101 1.09 -9.68 -10.48
CA LEU A 101 -0.30 -10.00 -10.80
C LEU A 101 -0.44 -11.38 -11.45
N GLU A 102 0.67 -12.02 -11.83
CA GLU A 102 0.69 -13.27 -12.61
C GLU A 102 1.35 -14.38 -11.78
N ASN A 103 0.71 -15.54 -11.68
CA ASN A 103 1.23 -16.72 -10.98
C ASN A 103 2.20 -17.51 -11.87
N ARG A 104 3.28 -16.85 -12.30
CA ARG A 104 4.28 -17.43 -13.22
C ARG A 104 5.03 -18.63 -12.63
N PHE A 105 5.04 -18.75 -11.31
CA PHE A 105 5.70 -19.83 -10.58
C PHE A 105 4.77 -21.02 -10.29
N ASN A 106 3.53 -21.01 -10.79
CA ASN A 106 2.54 -22.07 -10.59
C ASN A 106 2.33 -22.44 -9.11
N LEU A 107 2.32 -21.42 -8.23
CA LEU A 107 2.08 -21.61 -6.80
C LEU A 107 0.69 -22.21 -6.59
N ASP A 108 0.58 -23.16 -5.66
CA ASP A 108 -0.71 -23.66 -5.20
C ASP A 108 -1.31 -22.71 -4.16
N LEU A 109 -2.09 -21.75 -4.64
CA LEU A 109 -2.76 -20.74 -3.82
C LEU A 109 -4.15 -21.22 -3.32
N GLY A 110 -4.45 -22.50 -3.49
CA GLY A 110 -5.69 -23.13 -3.02
C GLY A 110 -6.93 -22.82 -3.87
N ILE A 111 -8.08 -23.20 -3.33
CA ILE A 111 -9.40 -23.08 -3.95
C ILE A 111 -10.31 -22.30 -3.01
N LYS A 112 -10.97 -21.27 -3.53
CA LYS A 112 -11.95 -20.47 -2.81
C LYS A 112 -13.18 -21.29 -2.43
N GLN A 113 -13.94 -20.82 -1.45
CA GLN A 113 -15.24 -21.43 -1.11
C GLN A 113 -16.21 -21.49 -2.30
N SER A 114 -16.07 -20.60 -3.28
CA SER A 114 -16.81 -20.62 -4.55
C SER A 114 -16.45 -21.79 -5.48
N GLY A 115 -15.40 -22.56 -5.18
CA GLY A 115 -14.84 -23.60 -6.03
C GLY A 115 -13.81 -23.09 -7.06
N GLU A 116 -13.55 -21.79 -7.10
CA GLU A 116 -12.58 -21.18 -8.00
C GLU A 116 -11.14 -21.38 -7.50
N LYS A 117 -10.26 -21.91 -8.35
CA LYS A 117 -8.83 -22.03 -8.03
C LYS A 117 -8.16 -20.66 -8.11
N VAL A 118 -7.34 -20.32 -7.12
CA VAL A 118 -6.59 -19.07 -7.12
C VAL A 118 -5.34 -19.21 -8.01
N GLY A 119 -5.26 -18.36 -9.03
CA GLY A 119 -4.15 -18.30 -9.99
C GLY A 119 -3.66 -16.88 -10.17
N ASP A 120 -3.70 -16.35 -11.39
CA ASP A 120 -3.46 -14.95 -11.68
C ASP A 120 -4.48 -14.05 -10.95
N VAL A 121 -4.12 -12.79 -10.73
CA VAL A 121 -5.02 -11.81 -10.14
C VAL A 121 -6.09 -11.45 -11.16
N VAL A 122 -7.37 -11.51 -10.75
CA VAL A 122 -8.49 -11.04 -11.55
C VAL A 122 -8.41 -9.53 -11.72
N LEU A 123 -8.21 -9.12 -12.98
CA LEU A 123 -8.05 -7.72 -13.38
C LEU A 123 -9.40 -7.12 -13.85
N PRO A 124 -9.56 -5.80 -13.78
CA PRO A 124 -10.74 -5.13 -14.33
C PRO A 124 -10.89 -5.37 -15.85
N PRO A 125 -12.13 -5.36 -16.39
CA PRO A 125 -12.38 -5.64 -17.82
C PRO A 125 -11.62 -4.72 -18.79
N TRP A 126 -11.38 -3.46 -18.41
CA TRP A 126 -10.65 -2.49 -19.23
C TRP A 126 -9.17 -2.87 -19.43
N ALA A 127 -8.60 -3.72 -18.58
CA ALA A 127 -7.23 -4.24 -18.73
C ALA A 127 -7.14 -5.37 -19.76
N LYS A 128 -8.28 -5.90 -20.25
CA LYS A 128 -8.35 -6.93 -21.31
C LYS A 128 -7.49 -8.17 -21.02
N GLY A 129 -7.42 -8.57 -19.74
CA GLY A 129 -6.60 -9.70 -19.29
C GLY A 129 -5.09 -9.46 -19.30
N SER A 130 -4.63 -8.22 -19.50
CA SER A 130 -3.20 -7.89 -19.53
C SER A 130 -2.76 -7.15 -18.26
N ALA A 131 -1.91 -7.79 -17.46
CA ALA A 131 -1.26 -7.14 -16.31
C ALA A 131 -0.43 -5.92 -16.74
N ARG A 132 0.20 -5.99 -17.92
CA ARG A 132 0.93 -4.86 -18.52
C ARG A 132 0.02 -3.67 -18.80
N GLU A 133 -1.15 -3.89 -19.41
CA GLU A 133 -2.12 -2.82 -19.67
C GLU A 133 -2.67 -2.24 -18.37
N PHE A 134 -2.95 -3.09 -17.38
CA PHE A 134 -3.35 -2.67 -16.03
C PHE A 134 -2.34 -1.69 -15.41
N ILE A 135 -1.06 -2.09 -15.37
CA ILE A 135 0.03 -1.25 -14.83
C ILE A 135 0.21 0.02 -15.65
N ARG A 136 0.14 -0.07 -16.98
CA ARG A 136 0.26 1.10 -17.87
C ARG A 136 -0.83 2.14 -17.57
N LYS A 137 -2.08 1.71 -17.39
CA LYS A 137 -3.20 2.57 -17.02
C LYS A 137 -3.10 3.12 -15.60
N HIS A 138 -2.64 2.32 -14.64
CA HIS A 138 -2.37 2.81 -13.29
C HIS A 138 -1.32 3.92 -13.28
N ARG A 139 -0.22 3.76 -14.03
CA ARG A 139 0.79 4.79 -14.19
C ARG A 139 0.25 6.03 -14.89
N GLU A 140 -0.52 5.85 -15.98
CA GLU A 140 -1.18 6.95 -16.69
C GLU A 140 -2.10 7.76 -15.77
N ALA A 141 -2.84 7.08 -14.88
CA ALA A 141 -3.69 7.73 -13.88
C ALA A 141 -2.87 8.46 -12.81
N LEU A 142 -1.81 7.86 -12.28
CA LEU A 142 -0.92 8.48 -11.29
C LEU A 142 -0.26 9.76 -11.82
N GLU A 143 0.12 9.77 -13.10
CA GLU A 143 0.75 10.91 -13.76
C GLU A 143 -0.26 11.91 -14.37
N SER A 144 -1.57 11.70 -14.16
CA SER A 144 -2.60 12.59 -14.67
C SER A 144 -2.57 13.97 -14.00
N ASP A 145 -3.16 14.97 -14.67
CA ASP A 145 -3.35 16.31 -14.11
C ASP A 145 -4.19 16.27 -12.84
N TYR A 146 -5.24 15.42 -12.81
CA TYR A 146 -6.08 15.24 -11.63
C TYR A 146 -5.27 14.81 -10.41
N VAL A 147 -4.42 13.78 -10.54
CA VAL A 147 -3.57 13.33 -9.42
C VAL A 147 -2.53 14.38 -9.10
N SER A 148 -1.87 14.97 -10.10
CA SER A 148 -0.87 16.03 -9.89
C SER A 148 -1.43 17.19 -9.06
N GLU A 149 -2.66 17.63 -9.34
CA GLU A 149 -3.30 18.72 -8.63
C GLU A 149 -3.72 18.38 -7.20
N ASN A 150 -3.89 17.10 -6.87
CA ASN A 150 -4.48 16.66 -5.60
C ASN A 150 -3.52 15.85 -4.71
N LEU A 151 -2.38 15.38 -5.24
CA LEU A 151 -1.47 14.50 -4.52
C LEU A 151 -0.92 15.13 -3.23
N HIS A 152 -0.74 16.45 -3.21
CA HIS A 152 -0.31 17.19 -2.02
C HIS A 152 -1.21 16.93 -0.80
N SER A 153 -2.52 16.74 -0.98
CA SER A 153 -3.46 16.40 0.09
C SER A 153 -3.22 15.00 0.66
N TRP A 154 -2.82 14.03 -0.18
CA TRP A 154 -2.42 12.70 0.29
C TRP A 154 -1.08 12.76 1.04
N ILE A 155 -0.12 13.55 0.54
CA ILE A 155 1.16 13.75 1.22
C ILE A 155 0.93 14.40 2.60
N ASP A 156 -0.03 15.34 2.71
CA ASP A 156 -0.40 15.94 4.00
C ASP A 156 -0.89 14.91 5.04
N LEU A 157 -1.60 13.87 4.60
CA LEU A 157 -2.09 12.78 5.46
C LEU A 157 -0.95 11.85 5.90
N ILE A 158 -0.07 11.46 4.97
CA ILE A 158 0.94 10.43 5.22
C ILE A 158 2.20 11.00 5.87
N PHE A 159 2.64 12.20 5.46
CA PHE A 159 3.92 12.80 5.88
C PHE A 159 3.78 14.20 6.46
N GLY A 160 2.61 14.83 6.33
CA GLY A 160 2.44 16.25 6.61
C GLY A 160 1.64 16.58 7.87
N TYR A 161 1.08 17.79 7.88
CA TYR A 161 0.42 18.35 9.06
C TYR A 161 -0.85 17.60 9.48
N LYS A 162 -1.47 16.81 8.58
CA LYS A 162 -2.65 15.99 8.88
C LYS A 162 -2.31 14.58 9.37
N GLN A 163 -1.02 14.29 9.62
CA GLN A 163 -0.60 12.99 10.17
C GLN A 163 -0.92 12.86 11.68
N ARG A 164 -0.87 13.98 12.43
CA ARG A 164 -1.01 13.99 13.91
C ARG A 164 -1.82 15.19 14.41
N GLY A 165 -2.27 15.09 15.66
CA GLY A 165 -3.00 16.15 16.37
C GLY A 165 -4.37 16.44 15.78
N LYS A 166 -4.92 17.61 16.10
CA LYS A 166 -6.30 17.99 15.73
C LYS A 166 -6.58 17.92 14.23
N ALA A 167 -5.60 18.25 13.39
CA ALA A 167 -5.74 18.15 11.93
C ALA A 167 -5.92 16.70 11.45
N ALA A 168 -5.30 15.73 12.14
CA ALA A 168 -5.52 14.31 11.86
C ALA A 168 -6.89 13.83 12.36
N GLU A 169 -7.36 14.36 13.49
CA GLU A 169 -8.70 14.06 14.01
C GLU A 169 -9.79 14.52 13.04
N GLU A 170 -9.70 15.78 12.60
CA GLU A 170 -10.62 16.37 11.63
C GLU A 170 -10.62 15.62 10.29
N ALA A 171 -9.45 15.13 9.87
CA ALA A 171 -9.27 14.37 8.63
C ALA A 171 -9.54 12.86 8.75
N ILE A 172 -9.90 12.36 9.95
CA ILE A 172 -10.11 10.94 10.25
C ILE A 172 -8.87 10.13 9.82
N ASN A 173 -7.73 10.51 10.39
CA ASN A 173 -6.42 9.98 10.02
C ASN A 173 -5.57 9.64 11.27
N VAL A 174 -6.24 9.18 12.33
CA VAL A 174 -5.58 8.77 13.58
C VAL A 174 -5.51 7.24 13.63
N PHE A 175 -4.30 6.71 13.65
CA PHE A 175 -4.01 5.28 13.75
C PHE A 175 -3.75 4.86 15.20
N TYR A 176 -3.64 3.56 15.43
CA TYR A 176 -3.28 3.05 16.74
C TYR A 176 -1.96 3.64 17.25
N HIS A 177 -1.93 4.05 18.52
CA HIS A 177 -0.86 4.88 19.09
C HIS A 177 0.55 4.29 18.97
N TYR A 178 0.72 2.96 19.02
CA TYR A 178 2.02 2.29 18.82
C TYR A 178 2.60 2.43 17.41
N THR A 179 1.79 2.79 16.42
CA THR A 179 2.27 2.96 15.04
C THR A 179 3.12 4.22 14.88
N TYR A 180 3.08 5.15 15.84
CA TYR A 180 3.74 6.45 15.75
C TYR A 180 5.09 6.45 16.47
N GLU A 181 6.13 6.91 15.77
CA GLU A 181 7.44 7.17 16.38
C GLU A 181 7.30 8.05 17.64
N GLY A 182 8.00 7.66 18.71
CA GLY A 182 8.08 8.40 19.98
C GLY A 182 6.92 8.20 20.94
N ASN A 183 5.86 7.45 20.57
CA ASN A 183 4.70 7.25 21.44
C ASN A 183 4.90 6.15 22.50
N VAL A 184 5.95 5.33 22.38
CA VAL A 184 6.29 4.31 23.36
C VAL A 184 7.78 4.34 23.65
N ASP A 185 8.13 4.53 24.93
CA ASP A 185 9.49 4.30 25.41
C ASP A 185 9.65 2.83 25.77
N ILE A 186 10.10 2.04 24.80
CA ILE A 186 10.27 0.58 24.91
C ILE A 186 11.35 0.22 25.96
N ASP A 187 12.29 1.12 26.25
CA ASP A 187 13.36 0.86 27.20
C ASP A 187 12.94 1.12 28.64
N SER A 188 11.91 1.94 28.84
CA SER A 188 11.25 2.11 30.14
C SER A 188 10.38 0.92 30.56
N VAL A 189 10.01 0.01 29.64
CA VAL A 189 9.14 -1.14 29.92
C VAL A 189 9.95 -2.24 30.61
N SER A 190 9.66 -2.47 31.89
CA SER A 190 10.38 -3.44 32.74
C SER A 190 9.94 -4.89 32.53
N ASP A 191 8.65 -5.14 32.27
CA ASP A 191 8.14 -6.49 32.02
C ASP A 191 8.57 -6.99 30.63
N PRO A 192 9.35 -8.09 30.54
CA PRO A 192 9.80 -8.64 29.26
C PRO A 192 8.64 -9.09 28.37
N THR A 193 7.53 -9.55 28.95
CA THR A 193 6.38 -10.06 28.20
C THR A 193 5.65 -8.92 27.51
N MET A 194 5.36 -7.84 28.25
CA MET A 194 4.80 -6.61 27.71
C MET A 194 5.72 -5.99 26.66
N LYS A 195 7.03 -5.90 26.92
CA LYS A 195 8.01 -5.38 25.96
C LYS A 195 8.01 -6.17 24.66
N ALA A 196 8.01 -7.51 24.73
CA ALA A 196 7.93 -8.38 23.55
C ALA A 196 6.61 -8.20 22.77
N SER A 197 5.50 -8.02 23.49
CA SER A 197 4.17 -7.82 22.89
C SER A 197 4.08 -6.49 22.14
N ILE A 198 4.60 -5.40 22.72
CA ILE A 198 4.68 -4.09 22.09
C ILE A 198 5.55 -4.15 20.82
N LEU A 199 6.73 -4.77 20.91
CA LEU A 199 7.63 -4.93 19.77
C LEU A 199 6.99 -5.73 18.64
N ALA A 200 6.31 -6.83 18.97
CA ALA A 200 5.57 -7.61 17.98
C ALA A 200 4.48 -6.75 17.31
N GLN A 201 3.76 -5.94 18.09
CA GLN A 201 2.72 -5.07 17.55
C GLN A 201 3.30 -4.02 16.58
N ILE A 202 4.38 -3.35 16.96
CA ILE A 202 5.09 -2.37 16.12
C ILE A 202 5.64 -3.00 14.83
N ASN A 203 6.18 -4.21 14.92
CA ASN A 203 6.81 -4.86 13.77
C ASN A 203 5.79 -5.42 12.76
N HIS A 204 4.64 -5.91 13.24
CA HIS A 204 3.69 -6.63 12.38
C HIS A 204 2.45 -5.81 11.98
N PHE A 205 2.02 -4.85 12.79
CA PHE A 205 0.75 -4.14 12.59
C PHE A 205 0.92 -2.74 11.98
N GLY A 206 2.16 -2.37 11.64
CA GLY A 206 2.48 -1.21 10.80
C GLY A 206 3.12 -0.05 11.56
N GLN A 207 3.82 0.78 10.80
CA GLN A 207 4.57 1.92 11.30
C GLN A 207 4.25 3.14 10.45
N THR A 208 3.79 4.20 11.11
CA THR A 208 3.54 5.50 10.48
C THR A 208 4.89 6.13 10.14
N PRO A 209 5.13 6.56 8.88
CA PRO A 209 6.35 7.26 8.51
C PRO A 209 6.57 8.52 9.33
N LYS A 210 7.81 8.97 9.44
CA LYS A 210 8.13 10.22 10.12
C LYS A 210 7.38 11.41 9.50
N GLN A 211 6.80 12.26 10.35
CA GLN A 211 6.22 13.53 9.91
C GLN A 211 7.34 14.44 9.41
N LEU A 212 7.26 14.84 8.14
CA LEU A 212 8.31 15.61 7.46
C LEU A 212 8.08 17.12 7.58
N PHE A 213 6.83 17.56 7.75
CA PHE A 213 6.49 18.97 7.81
C PHE A 213 5.17 19.24 8.55
N LEU A 214 5.06 20.45 9.12
CA LEU A 214 3.90 20.89 9.93
C LEU A 214 3.00 21.90 9.21
N LYS A 215 3.35 22.31 7.99
CA LYS A 215 2.57 23.23 7.16
C LYS A 215 1.97 22.48 5.96
N PRO A 216 0.88 22.94 5.35
CA PRO A 216 0.31 22.31 4.16
C PRO A 216 1.35 22.13 3.04
N HIS A 217 1.37 20.94 2.43
CA HIS A 217 2.22 20.65 1.29
C HIS A 217 1.83 21.53 0.09
N ILE A 218 2.82 22.03 -0.64
CA ILE A 218 2.59 22.90 -1.80
C ILE A 218 1.88 22.10 -2.91
N LYS A 219 0.76 22.63 -3.42
CA LYS A 219 0.07 22.07 -4.58
C LYS A 219 0.97 22.16 -5.82
N ARG A 220 1.13 21.04 -6.54
CA ARG A 220 1.85 21.02 -7.82
C ARG A 220 1.07 21.84 -8.85
N ARG A 221 1.76 22.69 -9.59
CA ARG A 221 1.15 23.45 -10.69
C ARG A 221 1.19 22.62 -11.98
N THR A 222 0.03 22.48 -12.62
CA THR A 222 -0.16 21.79 -13.91
C THR A 222 0.11 22.69 -15.12
N ASP A 223 0.19 24.01 -14.91
CA ASP A 223 0.52 25.02 -15.94
C ASP A 223 1.99 25.03 -16.37
N ARG A 224 2.87 24.33 -15.64
CA ARG A 224 4.27 24.20 -16.00
C ARG A 224 4.38 23.33 -17.25
N LYS A 225 4.55 23.97 -18.41
CA LYS A 225 5.11 23.34 -19.62
C LYS A 225 6.31 22.52 -19.16
N ILE A 226 6.18 21.20 -19.17
CA ILE A 226 7.31 20.30 -18.93
C ILE A 226 8.37 20.71 -19.96
N PRO A 227 9.55 21.19 -19.54
CA PRO A 227 10.62 21.43 -20.49
C PRO A 227 10.78 20.13 -21.27
N PRO A 228 10.79 20.16 -22.61
CA PRO A 228 10.87 18.94 -23.39
C PRO A 228 12.02 18.10 -22.85
N HIS A 229 11.72 16.87 -22.44
CA HIS A 229 12.74 15.93 -21.99
C HIS A 229 13.82 15.91 -23.08
N PRO A 230 15.13 16.04 -22.77
CA PRO A 230 16.16 16.15 -23.80
C PRO A 230 16.18 14.97 -24.78
N LEU A 231 15.58 13.84 -24.39
CA LEU A 231 15.40 12.65 -25.23
C LEU A 231 14.08 12.58 -26.03
N ARG A 232 13.13 13.51 -25.85
CA ARG A 232 11.84 13.50 -26.59
C ARG A 232 12.01 13.84 -28.08
N TYR A 233 13.16 14.38 -28.48
CA TYR A 233 13.50 14.74 -29.86
C TYR A 233 14.80 14.10 -30.34
N SER A 234 15.20 12.95 -29.79
CA SER A 234 16.22 12.16 -30.48
C SER A 234 15.59 11.53 -31.72
N THR A 235 15.71 12.21 -32.87
CA THR A 235 15.35 11.71 -34.20
C THR A 235 16.28 10.59 -34.70
N ILE A 236 17.03 9.95 -33.81
CA ILE A 236 17.84 8.78 -34.12
C ILE A 236 17.08 7.54 -33.65
N ALA A 237 16.07 7.16 -34.42
CA ALA A 237 15.63 5.78 -34.48
C ALA A 237 16.17 5.18 -35.78
N PRO A 238 16.91 4.07 -35.74
CA PRO A 238 16.69 2.99 -36.67
C PRO A 238 15.71 2.00 -36.04
N ALA A 239 14.68 1.67 -36.82
CA ALA A 239 13.72 0.63 -36.49
C ALA A 239 14.42 -0.74 -36.35
N SER A 240 14.36 -1.36 -35.17
CA SER A 240 14.33 -2.82 -34.98
C SER A 240 14.04 -3.19 -33.51
N PRO A 241 13.16 -4.16 -33.21
CA PRO A 241 12.79 -4.56 -31.86
C PRO A 241 13.78 -5.60 -31.30
N SER A 242 14.99 -5.19 -30.95
CA SER A 242 15.96 -6.14 -30.36
C SER A 242 17.13 -5.47 -29.65
N VAL A 243 16.92 -4.51 -28.74
CA VAL A 243 17.99 -4.06 -27.83
C VAL A 243 17.40 -3.55 -26.52
N PHE A 244 17.22 -4.43 -25.53
CA PHE A 244 17.32 -4.09 -24.10
C PHE A 244 17.65 -5.37 -23.31
N PHE A 245 18.75 -5.99 -23.74
CA PHE A 245 19.61 -6.85 -22.93
C PHE A 245 21.02 -6.29 -23.13
N PHE A 246 21.88 -6.45 -22.12
CA PHE A 246 23.25 -5.93 -21.99
C PHE A 246 23.40 -4.56 -21.34
N TYR A 247 23.33 -4.57 -20.00
CA TYR A 247 24.38 -3.95 -19.18
C TYR A 247 24.58 -4.87 -17.97
N LEU A 248 25.44 -5.88 -18.12
CA LEU A 248 26.09 -6.65 -17.05
C LEU A 248 26.97 -7.72 -17.71
N SER A 249 28.05 -7.28 -18.35
CA SER A 249 29.26 -8.05 -18.60
C SER A 249 30.38 -7.04 -18.85
N ASP A 250 31.54 -7.30 -18.25
CA ASP A 250 32.84 -6.68 -18.53
C ASP A 250 33.17 -5.40 -17.74
N CYS A 251 33.39 -5.60 -16.43
CA CYS A 251 34.45 -4.89 -15.70
C CYS A 251 35.23 -5.92 -14.87
N ASP A 252 36.16 -6.61 -15.54
CA ASP A 252 37.37 -7.15 -14.91
C ASP A 252 38.55 -6.82 -15.82
N PHE A 253 39.58 -6.19 -15.24
CA PHE A 253 41.03 -6.26 -15.52
C PHE A 253 41.71 -4.95 -15.07
N HIS A 254 42.13 -4.87 -13.81
CA HIS A 254 43.51 -5.21 -13.38
C HIS A 254 43.62 -5.30 -11.86
#